data_AF-A0A926U803-F1
#
_entry.id   AF-A0A926U803-F1
#
_cell.length_a   1.000
_cell.length_b   1.000
_cell.length_c   1.000
_cell.angle_alpha   90.00
_cell.angle_beta   90.00
_cell.angle_gamma   90.00
#
_symmetry.space_group_name_H-M   'P 1'
#
loop_
_entity.id
_entity.type
_entity.pdbx_description
1 polymer ?
#
loop_
_entity_poly.entity_id
_entity_poly.type
_entity_poly.pdbx_seq_one_letter_code
_entity_poly.pdbx_strand_id
1 'polypeptide(L)'
;MIGTVERLQKDIAQLQTEILSVASEIQETSGSYITVLAETVAKQALLSTYQLCTRAFPSRFLALSVYERQQLQQDLRKLITERQRQMPEELIQAMQAASLELNGFQEELDTIIARELKSLGDAISERLHEVSVLPEATSSAAEEDAPGVHLRLSEIEFADRSVMGWRSQLRILSARLARLQRELVQKQEEQTVAAAEAAWRSTWSDESV
;
A
#
# COMPACT_ATOMS: atom_id res chain seq x y z
N MET A 1 -42.37 16.83 -8.64
CA MET A 1 -42.06 16.01 -7.45
C MET A 1 -41.62 14.61 -7.86
N ILE A 2 -42.46 13.82 -8.54
CA ILE A 2 -42.08 12.48 -9.06
C ILE A 2 -40.86 12.56 -10.00
N GLY A 3 -40.84 13.50 -10.96
CA GLY A 3 -39.69 13.70 -11.84
C GLY A 3 -38.39 14.18 -11.14
N THR A 4 -38.48 14.70 -9.91
CA THR A 4 -37.29 15.05 -9.10
C THR A 4 -36.65 13.79 -8.52
N VAL A 5 -37.46 12.86 -8.01
CA VAL A 5 -37.00 11.57 -7.48
C VAL A 5 -36.40 10.71 -8.59
N GLU A 6 -37.03 10.64 -9.76
CA GLU A 6 -36.51 9.90 -10.92
C GLU A 6 -35.17 10.47 -11.42
N ARG A 7 -35.02 11.79 -11.42
CA ARG A 7 -33.75 12.44 -11.77
C ARG A 7 -32.65 12.08 -10.77
N LEU A 8 -32.93 12.15 -9.46
CA LEU A 8 -31.98 11.78 -8.41
C LEU A 8 -31.58 10.29 -8.50
N GLN A 9 -32.53 9.40 -8.80
CA GLN A 9 -32.23 7.98 -9.05
C GLN A 9 -31.26 7.79 -10.21
N LYS A 10 -31.47 8.51 -11.31
CA LYS A 10 -30.57 8.46 -12.47
C LYS A 10 -29.16 8.98 -12.12
N ASP A 11 -29.08 10.10 -11.40
CA ASP A 11 -27.81 10.69 -10.96
C ASP A 11 -27.05 9.72 -10.01
N ILE A 12 -27.76 9.08 -9.07
CA ILE A 12 -27.19 8.06 -8.16
C ILE A 12 -26.65 6.86 -8.95
N ALA A 13 -27.42 6.34 -9.92
CA ALA A 13 -26.98 5.21 -10.73
C ALA A 13 -25.73 5.54 -11.57
N GLN A 14 -25.64 6.78 -12.07
CA GLN A 14 -24.45 7.26 -12.77
C GLN A 14 -23.25 7.33 -11.83
N LEU A 15 -23.39 7.93 -10.64
CA LEU A 15 -22.33 8.00 -9.64
C LEU A 15 -21.83 6.61 -9.21
N GLN A 16 -22.73 5.66 -9.02
CA GLN A 16 -22.37 4.27 -8.73
C GLN A 16 -21.53 3.64 -9.84
N THR A 17 -21.89 3.88 -11.10
CA THR A 17 -21.12 3.40 -12.26
C THR A 17 -19.73 4.02 -12.31
N GLU A 18 -19.62 5.33 -12.08
CA GLU A 18 -18.33 6.04 -12.05
C GLU A 18 -17.44 5.56 -10.89
N ILE A 19 -18.02 5.29 -9.72
CA ILE A 19 -17.32 4.73 -8.55
C ILE A 19 -16.73 3.37 -8.89
N LEU A 20 -17.51 2.48 -9.51
CA LEU A 20 -17.04 1.16 -9.92
C LEU A 20 -15.90 1.24 -10.94
N SER A 21 -15.98 2.17 -11.90
CA SER A 21 -14.89 2.42 -12.86
C SER A 21 -13.61 2.84 -12.15
N VAL A 22 -13.69 3.84 -11.28
CA VAL A 22 -12.51 4.35 -10.55
C VAL A 22 -11.94 3.29 -9.60
N ALA A 23 -12.78 2.47 -8.97
CA ALA A 23 -12.33 1.36 -8.15
C ALA A 23 -11.53 0.32 -8.96
N SER A 24 -11.97 -0.01 -10.17
CA SER A 24 -11.22 -0.87 -11.10
C SER A 24 -9.88 -0.25 -11.50
N GLU A 25 -9.88 1.04 -11.84
CA GLU A 25 -8.65 1.78 -12.17
C GLU A 25 -7.65 1.78 -10.99
N ILE A 26 -8.12 1.92 -9.76
CA ILE A 26 -7.29 1.83 -8.54
C ILE A 26 -6.70 0.42 -8.41
N GLN A 27 -7.50 -0.61 -8.58
CA GLN A 27 -7.03 -2.00 -8.48
C GLN A 27 -5.92 -2.28 -9.51
N GLU A 28 -6.11 -1.91 -10.77
CA GLU A 28 -5.13 -2.08 -11.85
C GLU A 28 -3.84 -1.27 -11.59
N THR A 29 -4.00 0.00 -11.21
CA THR A 29 -2.87 0.89 -10.90
C THR A 29 -2.09 0.37 -9.70
N SER A 30 -2.78 -0.16 -8.68
CA SER A 30 -2.15 -0.70 -7.48
C SER A 30 -1.36 -1.97 -7.76
N GLY A 31 -1.87 -2.86 -8.62
CA GLY A 31 -1.14 -4.05 -9.06
C GLY A 31 0.17 -3.69 -9.79
N SER A 32 0.11 -2.68 -10.66
CA SER A 32 1.29 -2.17 -11.37
C SER A 32 2.29 -1.52 -10.41
N TYR A 33 1.82 -0.66 -9.51
CA TYR A 33 2.62 -0.05 -8.45
C TYR A 33 3.35 -1.10 -7.61
N ILE A 34 2.62 -2.09 -7.09
CA ILE A 34 3.14 -3.14 -6.21
C ILE A 34 4.20 -3.98 -6.90
N THR A 35 3.98 -4.32 -8.17
CA THR A 35 4.95 -5.11 -8.95
C THR A 35 6.28 -4.36 -9.09
N VAL A 36 6.23 -3.09 -9.50
CA VAL A 36 7.43 -2.26 -9.65
C VAL A 36 8.07 -2.00 -8.29
N LEU A 37 7.27 -1.75 -7.25
CA LEU A 37 7.74 -1.57 -5.88
C LEU A 37 8.54 -2.78 -5.41
N ALA A 38 8.04 -4.01 -5.57
CA ALA A 38 8.73 -5.22 -5.15
C ALA A 38 10.11 -5.38 -5.82
N GLU A 39 10.21 -5.05 -7.11
CA GLU A 39 11.51 -5.04 -7.82
C GLU A 39 12.48 -4.01 -7.25
N THR A 40 11.99 -2.80 -6.96
CA THR A 40 12.82 -1.72 -6.41
C THR A 40 13.24 -2.01 -4.97
N VAL A 41 12.36 -2.60 -4.16
CA VAL A 41 12.66 -3.10 -2.81
C VAL A 41 13.78 -4.13 -2.85
N ALA A 42 13.71 -5.10 -3.76
CA ALA A 42 14.76 -6.11 -3.89
C ALA A 42 16.13 -5.50 -4.25
N LYS A 43 16.15 -4.54 -5.17
CA LYS A 43 17.37 -3.80 -5.53
C LYS A 43 17.92 -3.01 -4.35
N GLN A 44 17.06 -2.33 -3.60
CA GLN A 44 17.45 -1.52 -2.45
C GLN A 44 17.94 -2.40 -1.29
N ALA A 45 17.30 -3.53 -1.04
CA ALA A 45 17.72 -4.52 -0.04
C ALA A 45 19.13 -5.04 -0.35
N LEU A 46 19.39 -5.41 -1.61
CA LEU A 46 20.70 -5.86 -2.05
C LEU A 46 21.76 -4.76 -1.90
N LEU A 47 21.44 -3.53 -2.33
CA LEU A 47 22.34 -2.39 -2.24
C LEU A 47 22.66 -2.04 -0.77
N SER A 48 21.64 -2.00 0.09
CA SER A 48 21.78 -1.68 1.52
C SER A 48 22.64 -2.73 2.20
N THR A 49 22.41 -4.02 1.90
CA THR A 49 23.24 -5.12 2.43
C THR A 49 24.69 -4.99 1.97
N TYR A 50 24.92 -4.69 0.69
CA TYR A 50 26.26 -4.44 0.16
C TYR A 50 26.95 -3.28 0.88
N GLN A 51 26.26 -2.15 1.06
CA GLN A 51 26.81 -0.97 1.73
C GLN A 51 27.12 -1.27 3.20
N LEU A 52 26.24 -2.01 3.90
CA LEU A 52 26.43 -2.42 5.27
C LEU A 52 27.69 -3.29 5.42
N CYS A 53 27.83 -4.32 4.58
CA CYS A 53 28.99 -5.22 4.61
C CYS A 53 30.30 -4.53 4.20
N THR A 54 30.28 -3.63 3.22
CA THR A 54 31.51 -3.09 2.61
C THR A 54 31.90 -1.70 3.09
N ARG A 55 30.97 -0.93 3.65
CA ARG A 55 31.22 0.44 4.15
C ARG A 55 31.12 0.54 5.65
N ALA A 56 30.09 -0.06 6.27
CA ALA A 56 29.91 0.02 7.72
C ALA A 56 30.71 -1.05 8.48
N PHE A 57 30.73 -2.30 7.98
CA PHE A 57 31.38 -3.43 8.64
C PHE A 57 32.40 -4.20 7.77
N PRO A 58 33.29 -3.51 7.00
CA PRO A 58 34.22 -4.19 6.08
C PRO A 58 35.16 -5.16 6.79
N SER A 59 35.68 -4.81 7.97
CA SER A 59 36.61 -5.67 8.70
C SER A 59 35.97 -6.98 9.15
N ARG A 60 34.71 -6.94 9.60
CA ARG A 60 33.96 -8.14 10.00
C ARG A 60 33.60 -9.00 8.79
N PHE A 61 33.12 -8.38 7.73
CA PHE A 61 32.83 -9.08 6.48
C PHE A 61 34.08 -9.71 5.85
N LEU A 62 35.23 -9.05 5.92
CA LEU A 62 36.49 -9.58 5.38
C LEU A 62 37.12 -10.67 6.27
N ALA A 63 36.77 -10.72 7.56
CA ALA A 63 37.17 -11.79 8.46
C ALA A 63 36.52 -13.14 8.14
N LEU A 64 35.36 -13.12 7.44
CA LEU A 64 34.73 -14.32 6.92
C LEU A 64 35.64 -15.03 5.90
N SER A 65 35.61 -16.36 5.94
CA SER A 65 36.20 -17.20 4.91
C SER A 65 35.53 -16.97 3.55
N VAL A 66 36.22 -17.38 2.48
CA VAL A 66 35.65 -17.34 1.12
C VAL A 66 34.35 -18.14 1.05
N TYR A 67 34.28 -19.28 1.72
CA TYR A 67 33.09 -20.13 1.76
C TYR A 67 31.91 -19.43 2.48
N GLU A 68 32.13 -18.86 3.66
CA GLU A 68 31.09 -18.14 4.41
C GLU A 68 30.55 -16.94 3.64
N ARG A 69 31.42 -16.19 2.95
CA ARG A 69 30.98 -15.08 2.08
C ARG A 69 30.13 -15.56 0.90
N GLN A 70 30.52 -16.66 0.27
CA GLN A 70 29.73 -17.25 -0.83
C GLN A 70 28.37 -17.74 -0.35
N GLN A 71 28.33 -18.42 0.80
CA GLN A 71 27.11 -18.93 1.41
C GLN A 71 26.18 -17.77 1.77
N LEU A 72 26.67 -16.76 2.50
CA LEU A 72 25.93 -15.54 2.82
C LEU A 72 25.34 -14.87 1.58
N GLN A 73 26.14 -14.73 0.51
CA GLN A 73 25.68 -14.14 -0.74
C GLN A 73 24.55 -14.95 -1.39
N GLN A 74 24.65 -16.29 -1.39
CA GLN A 74 23.61 -17.16 -1.93
C GLN A 74 22.33 -17.07 -1.12
N ASP A 75 22.44 -17.09 0.21
CA ASP A 75 21.29 -17.08 1.11
C ASP A 75 20.54 -15.75 1.05
N LEU A 76 21.25 -14.62 1.07
CA LEU A 76 20.63 -13.30 0.90
C LEU A 76 19.97 -13.14 -0.47
N ARG A 77 20.61 -13.63 -1.54
CA ARG A 77 19.99 -13.61 -2.88
C ARG A 77 18.70 -14.42 -2.93
N LYS A 78 18.73 -15.62 -2.35
CA LYS A 78 17.56 -16.50 -2.27
C LYS A 78 16.44 -15.82 -1.50
N LEU A 79 16.73 -15.34 -0.28
CA LEU A 79 15.78 -14.63 0.59
C LEU A 79 15.15 -13.42 -0.10
N ILE A 80 15.96 -12.54 -0.70
CA ILE A 80 15.46 -11.33 -1.36
C ILE A 80 14.62 -11.69 -2.60
N THR A 81 15.03 -12.70 -3.38
CA THR A 81 14.29 -13.12 -4.58
C THR A 81 12.96 -13.79 -4.23
N GLU A 82 12.93 -14.62 -3.20
CA GLU A 82 11.71 -15.24 -2.68
C GLU A 82 10.74 -14.17 -2.19
N ARG A 83 11.23 -13.19 -1.42
CA ARG A 83 10.43 -12.06 -0.94
C ARG A 83 9.94 -11.17 -2.07
N GLN A 84 10.77 -10.86 -3.06
CA GLN A 84 10.33 -10.11 -4.25
C GLN A 84 9.18 -10.81 -4.99
N ARG A 85 9.18 -12.15 -5.03
CA ARG A 85 8.15 -12.93 -5.70
C ARG A 85 6.85 -13.02 -4.89
N GLN A 86 6.96 -13.12 -3.57
CA GLN A 86 5.81 -13.29 -2.66
C GLN A 86 5.11 -11.96 -2.34
N MET A 87 5.89 -10.89 -2.18
CA MET A 87 5.41 -9.57 -1.75
C MET A 87 4.22 -9.06 -2.58
N PRO A 88 4.19 -9.17 -3.93
CA PRO A 88 3.02 -8.70 -4.68
C PRO A 88 1.73 -9.42 -4.33
N GLU A 89 1.78 -10.74 -4.18
CA GLU A 89 0.60 -11.55 -3.86
C GLU A 89 0.12 -11.27 -2.44
N GLU A 90 1.04 -11.20 -1.47
CA GLU A 90 0.74 -10.89 -0.06
C GLU A 90 0.12 -9.50 0.09
N LEU A 91 0.68 -8.48 -0.59
CA LEU A 91 0.15 -7.12 -0.57
C LEU A 91 -1.24 -7.03 -1.19
N ILE A 92 -1.45 -7.65 -2.35
CA ILE A 92 -2.76 -7.65 -3.01
C ILE A 92 -3.82 -8.34 -2.14
N GLN A 93 -3.50 -9.48 -1.52
CA GLN A 93 -4.42 -10.18 -0.63
C GLN A 93 -4.73 -9.35 0.63
N ALA A 94 -3.73 -8.72 1.25
CA ALA A 94 -3.92 -7.85 2.40
C ALA A 94 -4.81 -6.65 2.06
N MET A 95 -4.64 -6.05 0.88
CA MET A 95 -5.48 -4.96 0.40
C MET A 95 -6.92 -5.37 0.08
N GLN A 96 -7.14 -6.58 -0.42
CA GLN A 96 -8.48 -7.10 -0.67
C GLN A 96 -9.23 -7.43 0.63
N ALA A 97 -8.50 -7.85 1.67
CA ALA A 97 -9.06 -8.10 2.99
C ALA A 97 -9.39 -6.79 3.73
N ALA A 98 -8.64 -5.71 3.45
CA ALA A 98 -8.94 -4.38 3.94
C ALA A 98 -10.21 -3.84 3.26
N SER A 99 -11.30 -3.71 4.03
CA SER A 99 -12.51 -3.04 3.55
C SER A 99 -12.17 -1.57 3.25
N LEU A 100 -12.15 -1.19 1.97
CA LEU A 100 -11.82 0.15 1.52
C LEU A 100 -12.88 1.16 1.97
N GLU A 101 -12.75 1.67 3.18
CA GLU A 101 -13.51 2.82 3.64
C GLU A 101 -13.07 4.10 2.91
N LEU A 102 -14.00 5.06 2.85
CA LEU A 102 -13.99 6.29 2.05
C LEU A 102 -12.66 7.08 2.01
N ASN A 103 -11.77 6.93 2.99
CA ASN A 103 -10.51 7.68 3.05
C ASN A 103 -9.27 6.86 3.51
N GLY A 104 -9.41 5.57 3.84
CA GLY A 104 -8.37 4.78 4.52
C GLY A 104 -7.34 4.09 3.60
N PHE A 105 -7.62 3.98 2.29
CA PHE A 105 -6.81 3.19 1.36
C PHE A 105 -5.31 3.51 1.39
N GLN A 106 -4.98 4.80 1.48
CA GLN A 106 -3.60 5.27 1.41
C GLN A 106 -2.81 4.89 2.67
N GLU A 107 -3.41 5.09 3.84
CA GLU A 107 -2.80 4.76 5.14
C GLU A 107 -2.68 3.25 5.34
N GLU A 108 -3.70 2.51 4.89
CA GLU A 108 -3.70 1.05 4.91
C GLU A 108 -2.57 0.50 4.03
N LEU A 109 -2.46 0.99 2.79
CA LEU A 109 -1.40 0.60 1.86
C LEU A 109 -0.02 0.91 2.43
N ASP A 110 0.19 2.11 2.98
CA ASP A 110 1.46 2.49 3.59
C ASP A 110 1.79 1.61 4.80
N THR A 111 0.80 1.27 5.62
CA THR A 111 0.98 0.41 6.81
C THR A 111 1.36 -1.01 6.42
N ILE A 112 0.68 -1.60 5.43
CA ILE A 112 0.97 -2.96 4.97
C ILE A 112 2.36 -3.00 4.34
N ILE A 113 2.71 -2.03 3.47
CA ILE A 113 4.03 -1.97 2.84
C ILE A 113 5.12 -1.79 3.90
N ALA A 114 4.95 -0.86 4.85
CA ALA A 114 5.93 -0.63 5.91
C ALA A 114 6.21 -1.91 6.72
N ARG A 115 5.18 -2.71 6.99
CA ARG A 115 5.32 -4.02 7.66
C ARG A 115 6.16 -4.99 6.84
N GLU A 116 5.92 -5.09 5.54
CA GLU A 116 6.69 -5.98 4.66
C GLU A 116 8.16 -5.55 4.52
N LEU A 117 8.40 -4.23 4.39
CA LEU A 117 9.75 -3.69 4.34
C LEU A 117 10.52 -3.96 5.63
N LYS A 118 9.87 -3.79 6.78
CA LYS A 118 10.46 -4.11 8.08
C LYS A 118 10.78 -5.60 8.21
N SER A 119 9.83 -6.48 7.87
CA SER A 119 10.00 -7.93 7.90
C SER A 119 11.19 -8.40 7.04
N LEU A 120 11.35 -7.84 5.84
CA LEU A 120 12.51 -8.12 4.98
C LEU A 120 13.82 -7.60 5.58
N GLY A 121 13.83 -6.37 6.09
CA GLY A 121 15.00 -5.76 6.73
C GLY A 121 15.48 -6.55 7.95
N ASP A 122 14.54 -6.98 8.80
CA ASP A 122 14.80 -7.81 9.98
C ASP A 122 15.38 -9.17 9.58
N ALA A 123 14.79 -9.85 8.58
CA ALA A 123 15.29 -11.15 8.13
C ALA A 123 16.69 -11.07 7.50
N ILE A 124 17.01 -9.99 6.79
CA ILE A 124 18.38 -9.74 6.30
C ILE A 124 19.34 -9.49 7.46
N SER A 125 18.92 -8.69 8.44
CA SER A 125 19.73 -8.34 9.59
C SER A 125 20.02 -9.55 10.47
N GLU A 126 19.02 -10.41 10.70
CA GLU A 126 19.17 -11.70 11.37
C GLU A 126 20.23 -12.55 10.65
N ARG A 127 20.15 -12.65 9.31
CA ARG A 127 21.13 -13.42 8.55
C ARG A 127 22.56 -12.89 8.67
N LEU A 128 22.72 -11.58 8.73
CA LEU A 128 24.03 -10.94 8.93
C LEU A 128 24.55 -11.10 10.36
N HIS A 129 23.66 -11.26 11.33
CA HIS A 129 24.00 -11.55 12.71
C HIS A 129 24.50 -12.98 12.88
N GLU A 130 23.86 -13.97 12.25
CA GLU A 130 24.28 -15.39 12.29
C GLU A 130 25.73 -15.59 11.82
N VAL A 131 26.16 -14.84 10.80
CA VAL A 131 27.54 -14.87 10.29
C VAL A 131 28.45 -13.83 10.98
N SER A 132 28.04 -13.22 12.09
CA SER A 132 28.85 -12.28 12.87
C SER A 132 29.34 -11.04 12.10
N VAL A 133 28.63 -10.63 11.04
CA VAL A 133 28.91 -9.37 10.32
C VAL A 133 28.35 -8.19 11.11
N LEU A 134 27.12 -8.31 11.60
CA LEU A 134 26.51 -7.33 12.49
C LEU A 134 26.93 -7.58 13.95
N PRO A 135 27.33 -6.53 14.70
CA PRO A 135 27.61 -6.67 16.12
C PRO A 135 26.34 -7.01 16.91
N GLU A 136 26.49 -7.65 18.07
CA GLU A 136 25.40 -7.79 19.03
C GLU A 136 24.87 -6.40 19.42
N ALA A 137 23.54 -6.25 19.41
CA ALA A 137 22.90 -5.01 19.81
C ALA A 137 23.26 -4.69 21.27
N THR A 138 23.90 -3.55 21.51
CA THR A 138 24.10 -3.06 22.87
C THR A 138 22.73 -2.71 23.45
N SER A 139 22.40 -3.28 24.61
CA SER A 139 21.11 -3.13 25.33
C SER A 139 20.61 -1.68 25.57
N SER A 140 21.37 -0.64 25.21
CA SER A 140 21.01 0.76 25.41
C SER A 140 20.74 1.56 24.13
N ALA A 141 20.85 0.96 22.94
CA ALA A 141 20.49 1.64 21.69
C ALA A 141 18.96 1.57 21.50
N ALA A 142 18.33 2.69 21.12
CA ALA A 142 16.96 2.66 20.65
C ALA A 142 16.85 1.70 19.45
N GLU A 143 15.74 0.96 19.30
CA GLU A 143 15.57 -0.03 18.23
C GLU A 143 15.84 0.53 16.83
N GLU A 144 15.63 1.84 16.62
CA GLU A 144 15.88 2.53 15.35
C GLU A 144 17.38 2.76 15.03
N ASP A 145 18.25 2.76 16.04
CA ASP A 145 19.70 2.95 15.89
C ASP A 145 20.47 1.62 15.86
N ALA A 146 19.77 0.49 15.94
CA ALA A 146 20.39 -0.82 15.84
C ALA A 146 21.04 -0.99 14.45
N PRO A 147 22.30 -1.44 14.37
CA PRO A 147 22.97 -1.64 13.10
C PRO A 147 22.30 -2.78 12.34
N GLY A 148 21.75 -2.48 11.16
CA GLY A 148 20.96 -3.42 10.38
C GLY A 148 20.55 -2.85 9.03
N VAL A 149 19.77 -3.64 8.29
CA VAL A 149 19.16 -3.21 7.03
C VAL A 149 17.78 -2.63 7.32
N HIS A 150 17.67 -1.31 7.22
CA HIS A 150 16.43 -0.58 7.41
C HIS A 150 15.91 -0.10 6.05
N LEU A 151 14.76 -0.63 5.62
CA LEU A 151 14.12 -0.26 4.36
C LEU A 151 12.96 0.70 4.64
N ARG A 152 13.03 1.91 4.07
CA ARG A 152 11.99 2.94 4.25
C ARG A 152 11.23 3.16 2.96
N LEU A 153 9.90 3.12 3.02
CA LEU A 153 9.04 3.33 1.85
C LEU A 153 9.34 4.66 1.15
N SER A 154 9.46 5.75 1.92
CA SER A 154 9.76 7.08 1.38
C SER A 154 11.07 7.15 0.59
N GLU A 155 12.09 6.41 1.01
CA GLU A 155 13.38 6.38 0.31
C GLU A 155 13.29 5.61 -1.00
N ILE A 156 12.56 4.49 -0.99
CA ILE A 156 12.33 3.63 -2.16
C ILE A 156 11.49 4.36 -3.21
N GLU A 157 10.41 5.02 -2.79
CA GLU A 157 9.57 5.81 -3.69
C GLU A 157 10.33 7.01 -4.27
N PHE A 158 11.21 7.64 -3.47
CA PHE A 158 12.01 8.77 -3.95
C PHE A 158 13.12 8.33 -4.93
N ALA A 159 13.72 7.16 -4.71
CA ALA A 159 14.82 6.66 -5.53
C ALA A 159 14.37 6.17 -6.92
N ASP A 160 13.11 5.77 -7.09
CA ASP A 160 12.60 5.20 -8.34
C ASP A 160 11.44 6.01 -8.93
N ARG A 161 11.70 6.64 -10.08
CA ARG A 161 10.70 7.48 -10.78
C ARG A 161 9.44 6.73 -11.18
N SER A 162 9.53 5.44 -11.47
CA SER A 162 8.38 4.62 -11.85
C SER A 162 7.50 4.38 -10.64
N VAL A 163 8.09 3.98 -9.50
CA VAL A 163 7.37 3.81 -8.23
C VAL A 163 6.69 5.11 -7.82
N MET A 164 7.41 6.24 -7.89
CA MET A 164 6.86 7.57 -7.61
C MET A 164 5.68 7.93 -8.52
N GLY A 165 5.80 7.66 -9.82
CA GLY A 165 4.76 7.94 -10.81
C GLY A 165 3.47 7.18 -10.52
N TRP A 166 3.58 5.88 -10.28
CA TRP A 166 2.45 5.03 -9.90
C TRP A 166 1.82 5.46 -8.57
N ARG A 167 2.64 5.79 -7.56
CA ARG A 167 2.16 6.28 -6.26
C ARG A 167 1.36 7.57 -6.39
N SER A 168 1.83 8.50 -7.23
CA SER A 168 1.13 9.74 -7.53
C SER A 168 -0.22 9.49 -8.21
N GLN A 169 -0.28 8.57 -9.17
CA GLN A 169 -1.54 8.20 -9.84
C GLN A 169 -2.53 7.58 -8.86
N LEU A 170 -2.07 6.69 -7.97
CA LEU A 170 -2.91 6.13 -6.91
C LEU A 170 -3.50 7.21 -6.01
N ARG A 171 -2.71 8.20 -5.58
CA ARG A 171 -3.21 9.31 -4.76
C ARG A 171 -4.31 10.11 -5.47
N ILE A 172 -4.15 10.38 -6.77
CA ILE A 172 -5.15 11.08 -7.58
C ILE A 172 -6.45 10.26 -7.67
N LEU A 173 -6.35 8.98 -8.00
CA LEU A 173 -7.50 8.10 -8.12
C LEU A 173 -8.23 7.91 -6.78
N SER A 174 -7.50 7.72 -5.68
CA SER A 174 -8.09 7.63 -4.34
C SER A 174 -8.83 8.91 -3.95
N ALA A 175 -8.27 10.09 -4.24
CA ALA A 175 -8.94 11.36 -3.98
C ALA A 175 -10.23 11.52 -4.82
N ARG A 176 -10.19 11.07 -6.09
CA ARG A 176 -11.38 11.04 -6.97
C ARG A 176 -12.45 10.11 -6.44
N LEU A 177 -12.09 8.89 -6.00
CA LEU A 177 -13.00 7.93 -5.42
C LEU A 177 -13.68 8.51 -4.17
N ALA A 178 -12.90 9.05 -3.24
CA ALA A 178 -13.42 9.66 -2.00
C ALA A 178 -14.40 10.80 -2.29
N ARG A 179 -14.13 11.61 -3.33
CA ARG A 179 -15.05 12.66 -3.77
C ARG A 179 -16.37 12.09 -4.29
N LEU A 180 -16.32 11.10 -5.18
CA LEU A 180 -17.51 10.49 -5.77
C LEU A 180 -18.37 9.79 -4.71
N GLN A 181 -17.75 9.11 -3.75
CA GLN A 181 -18.47 8.46 -2.66
C GLN A 181 -19.17 9.48 -1.74
N ARG A 182 -18.53 10.63 -1.44
CA ARG A 182 -19.20 11.73 -0.71
C ARG A 182 -20.41 12.27 -1.47
N GLU A 183 -20.26 12.47 -2.78
CA GLU A 183 -21.36 12.93 -3.63
C GLU A 183 -22.51 11.92 -3.70
N LEU A 184 -22.20 10.62 -3.77
CA LEU A 184 -23.19 9.55 -3.72
C LEU A 184 -23.99 9.59 -2.41
N VAL A 185 -23.32 9.69 -1.26
CA VAL A 185 -23.98 9.77 0.06
C VAL A 185 -24.91 10.98 0.11
N GLN A 186 -24.45 12.16 -0.32
CA GLN A 186 -25.27 13.37 -0.37
C GLN A 186 -26.50 13.18 -1.27
N LYS A 187 -26.33 12.56 -2.44
CA LYS A 187 -27.46 12.32 -3.37
C LYS A 187 -28.47 11.33 -2.82
N GLN A 188 -28.02 10.31 -2.09
CA GLN A 188 -28.90 9.37 -1.41
C GLN A 188 -29.73 10.07 -0.33
N GLU A 189 -29.13 10.95 0.47
CA GLU A 189 -29.85 11.77 1.44
C GLU A 189 -30.91 12.65 0.75
N GLU A 190 -30.54 13.39 -0.30
CA GLU A 190 -31.48 14.21 -1.10
C GLU A 190 -32.65 13.37 -1.64
N GLN A 191 -32.39 12.16 -2.11
CA GLN A 191 -33.42 11.25 -2.61
C GLN A 191 -34.38 10.81 -1.50
N THR A 192 -33.87 10.48 -0.31
CA THR A 192 -34.72 10.08 0.82
C THR A 192 -35.67 11.20 1.25
N VAL A 193 -35.18 12.44 1.28
CA VAL A 193 -36.00 13.62 1.59
C VAL A 193 -37.06 13.82 0.51
N ALA A 194 -36.67 13.81 -0.77
CA ALA A 194 -37.59 14.00 -1.88
C ALA A 194 -38.67 12.91 -1.95
N ALA A 195 -38.31 11.66 -1.64
CA ALA A 195 -39.25 10.53 -1.58
C ALA A 195 -40.24 10.68 -0.41
N ALA A 196 -39.76 11.09 0.77
CA ALA A 196 -40.60 11.35 1.93
C ALA A 196 -41.60 12.49 1.65
N GLU A 197 -41.16 13.58 1.03
CA GLU A 197 -42.03 14.70 0.64
C GLU A 197 -43.07 14.29 -0.41
N ALA A 198 -42.68 13.47 -1.40
CA ALA A 198 -43.61 12.95 -2.40
C ALA A 198 -44.68 12.04 -1.77
N ALA A 199 -44.27 11.13 -0.88
CA ALA A 199 -45.16 10.23 -0.15
C ALA A 199 -46.14 11.01 0.74
N TRP A 200 -45.63 11.98 1.51
CA TRP A 200 -46.45 12.87 2.31
C TRP A 200 -47.51 13.59 1.47
N ARG A 201 -47.14 14.13 0.31
CA ARG A 201 -48.10 14.85 -0.54
C ARG A 201 -49.17 13.93 -1.09
N SER A 202 -48.80 12.71 -1.52
CA SER A 202 -49.77 11.75 -2.06
C SER A 202 -50.83 11.32 -1.05
N THR A 203 -50.49 11.19 0.24
CA THR A 203 -51.47 10.78 1.26
C THR A 203 -52.56 11.81 1.54
N TRP A 204 -52.34 13.08 1.21
CA TRP A 204 -53.31 14.16 1.44
C TRP A 204 -54.04 14.62 0.17
N SER A 205 -53.60 14.19 -1.02
CA SER A 205 -54.20 14.61 -2.29
C SER A 205 -55.21 13.64 -2.90
N ASP A 206 -55.39 12.43 -2.33
CA ASP A 206 -56.38 11.44 -2.78
C ASP A 206 -57.78 11.61 -2.13
N GLU A 207 -57.94 12.55 -1.18
CA GLU A 207 -59.18 12.71 -0.39
C GLU A 207 -60.07 13.88 -0.85
N SER A 208 -59.76 14.52 -1.99
CA SER A 208 -60.53 15.64 -2.53
C SER A 208 -61.13 15.35 -3.92
N VAL A 209 -62.01 14.35 -4.01
CA VAL A 209 -62.97 14.17 -5.12
C VAL A 209 -64.36 13.87 -4.57
#